data_AF-A0A967KFW9-F1
#
_entry.id   AF-A0A967KFW9-F1
#
_cell.length_a   1.000
_cell.length_b   1.000
_cell.length_c   1.000
_cell.angle_alpha   90.00
_cell.angle_beta   90.00
_cell.angle_gamma   90.00
#
_symmetry.space_group_name_H-M   'P 1'
#
loop_
_entity.id
_entity.type
_entity.pdbx_description
1 polymer ?
#
loop_
_entity_poly.entity_id
_entity_poly.type
_entity_poly.pdbx_seq_one_letter_code
_entity_poly.pdbx_strand_id
1 'polypeptide(L)'
;MTTGEPGWDPGPDPFPQDDIRRIADFEYLDELKFLRHAKVHVRKTPESLWQLAADFRVAMTVHLKDGGSRRLTIKAPRGLFTDLASVPQALWAFAGPIGRHLEASVVHDYLYMAWTDFRDTGHPSLGRNRHFADAMFLAGMTVSKVAMRCPMYLAVRTVGGFVFRRKPYSLKQRMEDWLPLLDDGHGRSG
;
A
#
# COMPACT_ATOMS: atom_id res chain seq x y z
N MET A 1 -24.84 3.86 -26.08
CA MET A 1 -24.20 2.82 -25.25
C MET A 1 -23.28 3.54 -24.28
N THR A 2 -23.67 3.65 -23.02
CA THR A 2 -22.87 4.31 -21.98
C THR A 2 -21.62 3.46 -21.72
N THR A 3 -20.49 3.89 -22.28
CA THR A 3 -19.17 3.38 -21.93
C THR A 3 -18.98 3.66 -20.44
N GLY A 4 -19.20 2.64 -19.61
CA GLY A 4 -18.90 2.73 -18.18
C GLY A 4 -17.43 3.09 -18.06
N GLU A 5 -17.14 4.22 -17.40
CA GLU A 5 -15.77 4.56 -17.03
C GLU A 5 -15.15 3.33 -16.36
N PRO A 6 -13.94 2.90 -16.72
CA PRO A 6 -13.28 1.80 -16.01
C PRO A 6 -12.93 2.29 -14.62
N GLY A 7 -13.93 2.18 -13.73
CA GLY A 7 -13.92 2.73 -12.40
C GLY A 7 -12.90 2.02 -11.57
N TRP A 8 -12.06 2.80 -10.90
CA TRP A 8 -11.30 2.33 -9.76
C TRP A 8 -12.26 1.83 -8.68
N ASP A 9 -12.13 0.57 -8.29
CA ASP A 9 -12.84 -0.02 -7.15
C ASP A 9 -11.82 -0.33 -6.04
N PRO A 10 -11.81 0.44 -4.92
CA PRO A 10 -10.88 0.22 -3.81
C PRO A 10 -11.16 -1.09 -3.06
N GLY A 11 -12.30 -1.74 -3.32
CA GLY A 11 -12.74 -2.94 -2.63
C GLY A 11 -13.28 -2.66 -1.22
N PRO A 12 -13.53 -3.71 -0.42
CA PRO A 12 -13.95 -3.56 0.97
C PRO A 12 -12.82 -2.97 1.82
N ASP A 13 -13.18 -2.47 3.00
CA ASP A 13 -12.22 -1.98 3.98
C ASP A 13 -11.12 -3.02 4.27
N PRO A 14 -9.84 -2.72 3.96
CA PRO A 14 -8.77 -3.67 4.16
C PRO A 14 -8.34 -3.77 5.63
N PHE A 15 -8.82 -2.89 6.51
CA PHE A 15 -8.38 -2.88 7.89
C PHE A 15 -9.22 -3.80 8.78
N PRO A 16 -8.56 -4.50 9.72
CA PRO A 16 -9.25 -5.31 10.70
C PRO A 16 -9.98 -4.45 11.74
N GLN A 17 -11.25 -4.79 11.99
CA GLN A 17 -12.07 -4.20 13.05
C GLN A 17 -11.67 -4.69 14.45
N ASP A 18 -10.90 -5.76 14.53
CA ASP A 18 -10.42 -6.34 15.78
C ASP A 18 -9.16 -5.64 16.29
N ASP A 19 -8.93 -5.74 17.60
CA ASP A 19 -7.74 -5.21 18.25
C ASP A 19 -6.58 -6.22 18.13
N ILE A 20 -5.71 -6.02 17.13
CA ILE A 20 -4.61 -6.94 16.84
C ILE A 20 -3.44 -6.75 17.81
N ARG A 21 -2.98 -7.87 18.37
CA ARG A 21 -1.77 -7.97 19.20
C ARG A 21 -0.51 -8.23 18.37
N ARG A 22 -0.56 -9.19 17.44
CA ARG A 22 0.59 -9.54 16.57
C ARG A 22 0.16 -10.21 15.28
N ILE A 23 1.06 -10.18 14.29
CA ILE A 23 0.94 -10.87 13.00
C ILE A 23 1.92 -12.06 12.99
N ALA A 24 1.50 -13.18 12.44
CA ALA A 24 2.28 -14.41 12.24
C ALA A 24 1.97 -15.03 10.86
N ASP A 25 2.76 -16.02 10.44
CA ASP A 25 2.54 -16.84 9.24
C ASP A 25 2.24 -16.03 7.97
N PHE A 26 2.96 -14.92 7.80
CA PHE A 26 2.79 -14.03 6.65
C PHE A 26 3.23 -14.73 5.36
N GLU A 27 2.45 -14.60 4.31
CA GLU A 27 2.76 -15.11 2.98
C GLU A 27 2.28 -14.17 1.88
N TYR A 28 3.04 -14.16 0.78
CA TYR A 28 2.61 -13.57 -0.48
C TYR A 28 1.85 -14.63 -1.27
N LEU A 29 0.59 -14.34 -1.62
CA LEU A 29 -0.26 -15.30 -2.34
C LEU A 29 -0.11 -15.21 -3.85
N ASP A 30 0.33 -14.05 -4.34
CA ASP A 30 0.42 -13.76 -5.77
C ASP A 30 1.83 -13.25 -6.12
N GLU A 31 2.16 -13.30 -7.41
CA GLU A 31 3.32 -12.60 -7.95
C GLU A 31 3.00 -11.12 -8.16
N LEU A 32 3.94 -10.26 -7.82
CA LEU A 32 3.80 -8.82 -8.03
C LEU A 32 3.99 -8.47 -9.51
N LYS A 33 2.96 -7.89 -10.14
CA LYS A 33 2.97 -7.50 -11.55
C LYS A 33 2.71 -6.00 -11.69
N PHE A 34 3.64 -5.30 -12.33
CA PHE A 34 3.56 -3.86 -12.55
C PHE A 34 3.53 -3.47 -14.02
N LEU A 35 2.89 -2.34 -14.28
CA LEU A 35 3.14 -1.49 -15.43
C LEU A 35 3.90 -0.25 -14.96
N ARG A 36 5.05 0.04 -15.59
CA ARG A 36 5.83 1.24 -15.35
C ARG A 36 5.44 2.32 -16.36
N HIS A 37 4.95 3.45 -15.89
CA HIS A 37 4.61 4.58 -16.74
C HIS A 37 5.80 5.52 -16.87
N ALA A 38 6.76 5.17 -17.73
CA ALA A 38 8.08 5.81 -17.83
C ALA A 38 8.06 7.25 -18.39
N LYS A 39 6.95 7.71 -18.97
CA LYS A 39 6.83 9.06 -19.56
C LYS A 39 6.25 10.11 -18.60
N VAL A 40 5.82 9.72 -17.40
CA VAL A 40 5.26 10.64 -16.41
C VAL A 40 6.39 11.40 -15.70
N HIS A 41 6.91 12.45 -16.32
CA HIS A 41 7.84 13.41 -15.69
C HIS A 41 7.07 14.68 -15.34
N VAL A 42 6.25 14.63 -14.29
CA VAL A 42 5.45 15.78 -13.89
C VAL A 42 6.22 16.57 -12.84
N ARG A 43 6.26 17.90 -13.02
CA ARG A 43 7.00 18.86 -12.17
C ARG A 43 6.68 18.80 -10.66
N LYS A 44 5.60 18.10 -10.25
CA LYS A 44 5.11 17.96 -8.86
C LYS A 44 4.63 16.54 -8.47
N THR A 45 4.80 15.53 -9.33
CA THR A 45 4.43 14.13 -9.05
C THR A 45 5.72 13.31 -8.85
N PRO A 46 5.72 12.21 -8.08
CA PRO A 46 6.88 11.32 -7.95
C PRO A 46 7.50 10.98 -9.31
N GLU A 47 8.84 10.90 -9.34
CA GLU A 47 9.65 10.67 -10.55
C GLU A 47 9.31 9.36 -11.30
N SER A 48 8.53 8.47 -10.67
CA SER A 48 7.95 7.29 -11.31
C SER A 48 6.60 6.93 -10.72
N LEU A 49 5.65 6.56 -11.58
CA LEU A 49 4.36 6.00 -11.18
C LEU A 49 4.27 4.54 -11.65
N TRP A 50 4.02 3.64 -10.69
CA TRP A 50 3.88 2.21 -10.93
C TRP A 50 2.43 1.81 -10.73
N GLN A 51 1.87 1.05 -11.67
CA GLN A 51 0.50 0.57 -11.59
C GLN A 51 0.47 -0.94 -11.40
N LEU A 52 -0.31 -1.44 -10.43
CA LEU A 52 -0.57 -2.86 -10.32
C LEU A 52 -1.32 -3.38 -11.55
N ALA A 53 -0.74 -4.33 -12.27
CA ALA A 53 -1.33 -4.94 -13.45
C ALA A 53 -2.39 -6.01 -13.09
N ALA A 54 -2.33 -6.54 -11.88
CA ALA A 54 -3.24 -7.55 -11.33
C ALA A 54 -3.46 -7.30 -9.83
N ASP A 55 -4.50 -7.92 -9.26
CA ASP A 55 -4.70 -7.95 -7.81
C ASP A 55 -3.48 -8.60 -7.15
N PHE A 56 -3.02 -8.01 -6.05
CA PHE A 56 -1.88 -8.51 -5.29
C PHE A 56 -2.31 -8.80 -3.86
N ARG A 57 -2.32 -10.08 -3.49
CA ARG A 57 -2.81 -10.54 -2.18
C ARG A 57 -1.70 -11.04 -1.28
N VAL A 58 -1.90 -10.77 0.00
CA VAL A 58 -1.10 -11.35 1.08
C VAL A 58 -2.00 -11.94 2.13
N ALA A 59 -1.56 -13.02 2.76
CA ALA A 59 -2.27 -13.62 3.87
C ALA A 59 -1.40 -13.69 5.11
N MET A 60 -2.04 -13.66 6.27
CA MET A 60 -1.38 -13.71 7.55
C MET A 60 -2.31 -14.25 8.63
N THR A 61 -1.72 -14.76 9.71
CA THR A 61 -2.44 -15.08 10.94
C THR A 61 -2.40 -13.85 11.85
N VAL A 62 -3.56 -13.31 12.20
CA VAL A 62 -3.67 -12.22 13.18
C VAL A 62 -4.06 -12.79 14.54
N HIS A 63 -3.30 -12.45 15.57
CA HIS A 63 -3.63 -12.76 16.95
C HIS A 63 -4.27 -11.55 17.60
N LEU A 64 -5.45 -11.74 18.20
CA LEU A 64 -6.21 -10.66 18.82
C LEU A 64 -5.76 -10.42 20.26
N LYS A 65 -6.06 -9.25 20.81
CA LYS A 65 -5.71 -8.91 22.20
C LYS A 65 -6.59 -9.61 23.24
N ASP A 66 -7.87 -9.79 22.92
CA ASP A 66 -8.86 -10.48 23.75
C ASP A 66 -8.72 -12.01 23.72
N GLY A 67 -8.01 -12.54 22.73
CA GLY A 67 -7.66 -13.95 22.64
C GLY A 67 -7.99 -14.52 21.27
N GLY A 68 -7.43 -15.70 20.98
CA GLY A 68 -7.63 -16.37 19.69
C GLY A 68 -6.80 -15.80 18.54
N SER A 69 -7.00 -16.40 17.37
CA SER A 69 -6.32 -16.04 16.13
C SER A 69 -7.16 -16.43 14.93
N ARG A 70 -7.04 -15.66 13.85
CA ARG A 70 -7.70 -15.98 12.57
C ARG A 70 -6.80 -15.66 11.39
N ARG A 71 -7.09 -16.30 10.25
CA ARG A 71 -6.48 -15.92 8.98
C ARG A 71 -7.09 -14.59 8.50
N LEU A 72 -6.25 -13.72 7.97
CA LEU A 72 -6.61 -12.46 7.34
C LEU A 72 -5.92 -12.39 5.99
N THR A 73 -6.66 -11.97 4.96
CA THR A 73 -6.14 -11.74 3.62
C THR A 73 -6.34 -10.26 3.27
N ILE A 74 -5.27 -9.60 2.86
CA ILE A 74 -5.29 -8.24 2.34
C ILE A 74 -5.11 -8.30 0.82
N LYS A 75 -5.91 -7.51 0.10
CA LYS A 75 -5.88 -7.43 -1.36
C LYS A 75 -5.61 -5.99 -1.78
N ALA A 76 -4.43 -5.73 -2.34
CA ALA A 76 -4.18 -4.52 -3.09
C ALA A 76 -4.77 -4.70 -4.50
N PRO A 77 -5.77 -3.90 -4.91
CA PRO A 77 -6.49 -4.15 -6.15
C PRO A 77 -5.69 -3.73 -7.39
N ARG A 78 -5.93 -4.43 -8.50
CA ARG A 78 -5.44 -4.06 -9.84
C ARG A 78 -5.78 -2.60 -10.13
N GLY A 79 -4.87 -1.92 -10.80
CA GLY A 79 -5.01 -0.52 -11.15
C GLY A 79 -4.50 0.44 -10.08
N LEU A 80 -4.12 -0.07 -8.90
CA LEU A 80 -3.53 0.75 -7.84
C LEU A 80 -2.24 1.37 -8.35
N PHE A 81 -2.14 2.68 -8.25
CA PHE A 81 -0.90 3.38 -8.48
C PHE A 81 -0.12 3.52 -7.17
N THR A 82 1.19 3.30 -7.23
CA THR A 82 2.13 3.54 -6.14
C THR A 82 3.36 4.27 -6.67
N ASP A 83 3.91 5.15 -5.84
CA ASP A 83 5.17 5.84 -6.07
C ASP A 83 6.36 5.17 -5.37
N LEU A 84 6.10 4.05 -4.67
CA LEU A 84 7.06 3.28 -3.88
C LEU A 84 7.83 4.14 -2.86
N ALA A 85 7.23 5.26 -2.42
CA ALA A 85 7.88 6.24 -1.56
C ALA A 85 7.90 5.85 -0.06
N SER A 86 7.40 4.67 0.29
CA SER A 86 7.40 4.15 1.66
C SER A 86 8.80 4.02 2.28
N VAL A 87 9.85 3.97 1.46
CA VAL A 87 11.25 3.98 1.92
C VAL A 87 11.78 5.41 1.84
N PRO A 88 12.16 6.04 2.97
CA PRO A 88 12.84 7.34 2.93
C PRO A 88 14.04 7.31 1.99
N GLN A 89 14.23 8.37 1.20
CA GLN A 89 15.34 8.49 0.26
C GLN A 89 16.72 8.28 0.92
N ALA A 90 16.87 8.69 2.18
CA ALA A 90 18.09 8.45 2.96
C ALA A 90 18.44 6.96 3.13
N LEU A 91 17.45 6.06 3.05
CA LEU A 91 17.65 4.61 3.10
C LEU A 91 17.85 3.98 1.72
N TRP A 92 17.70 4.72 0.62
CA TRP A 92 17.87 4.20 -0.74
C TRP A 92 19.31 3.79 -1.03
N ALA A 93 20.30 4.38 -0.35
CA ALA A 93 21.71 3.96 -0.46
C ALA A 93 21.93 2.49 -0.04
N PHE A 94 21.04 1.92 0.79
CA PHE A 94 21.19 0.57 1.33
C PHE A 94 20.10 -0.41 0.86
N ALA A 95 18.90 0.10 0.56
CA ALA A 95 17.75 -0.72 0.18
C ALA A 95 17.33 -0.57 -1.30
N GLY A 96 17.81 0.46 -1.99
CA GLY A 96 17.29 0.87 -3.31
C GLY A 96 15.78 1.21 -3.26
N PRO A 97 15.21 1.80 -4.33
CA PRO A 97 13.76 1.93 -4.47
C PRO A 97 13.10 0.61 -4.92
N ILE A 98 13.87 -0.26 -5.58
CA ILE A 98 13.43 -1.57 -6.08
C ILE A 98 14.32 -2.62 -5.41
N GLY A 99 13.71 -3.55 -4.68
CA GLY A 99 14.43 -4.57 -3.95
C GLY A 99 13.49 -5.55 -3.26
N ARG A 100 14.02 -6.39 -2.36
CA ARG A 100 13.27 -7.43 -1.65
C ARG A 100 12.12 -6.92 -0.77
N HIS A 101 12.05 -5.62 -0.52
CA HIS A 101 10.96 -5.01 0.24
C HIS A 101 9.78 -4.61 -0.64
N LEU A 102 9.89 -4.69 -1.98
CA LEU A 102 8.97 -4.09 -2.93
C LEU A 102 7.53 -4.57 -2.72
N GLU A 103 7.33 -5.88 -2.62
CA GLU A 103 6.04 -6.49 -2.34
C GLU A 103 5.42 -5.97 -1.04
N ALA A 104 6.22 -5.86 0.02
CA ALA A 104 5.77 -5.33 1.30
C ALA A 104 5.41 -3.83 1.20
N SER A 105 6.21 -3.05 0.47
CA SER A 105 6.00 -1.62 0.27
C SER A 105 4.70 -1.33 -0.46
N VAL A 106 4.36 -2.11 -1.48
CA VAL A 106 3.10 -1.95 -2.24
C VAL A 106 1.88 -2.07 -1.33
N VAL A 107 1.83 -3.12 -0.52
CA VAL A 107 0.64 -3.32 0.32
C VAL A 107 0.63 -2.32 1.47
N HIS A 108 1.80 -1.90 1.98
CA HIS A 108 1.89 -0.81 2.94
C HIS A 108 1.35 0.50 2.36
N ASP A 109 1.76 0.88 1.14
CA ASP A 109 1.27 2.07 0.43
C ASP A 109 -0.25 1.98 0.20
N TYR A 110 -0.74 0.82 -0.23
CA TYR A 110 -2.17 0.57 -0.39
C TYR A 110 -2.94 0.84 0.91
N LEU A 111 -2.54 0.23 2.03
CA LEU A 111 -3.17 0.46 3.33
C LEU A 111 -3.09 1.95 3.72
N TYR A 112 -1.94 2.57 3.49
CA TYR A 112 -1.72 3.99 3.77
C TYR A 112 -2.66 4.92 3.00
N MET A 113 -3.00 4.57 1.76
CA MET A 113 -3.95 5.32 0.96
C MET A 113 -5.40 4.93 1.29
N ALA A 114 -5.71 3.64 1.43
CA ALA A 114 -7.06 3.14 1.71
C ALA A 114 -7.64 3.74 2.99
N TRP A 115 -6.83 3.98 4.01
CA TRP A 115 -7.29 4.65 5.24
C TRP A 115 -8.03 5.97 4.97
N THR A 116 -7.64 6.70 3.93
CA THR A 116 -8.22 8.01 3.63
C THR A 116 -9.70 7.95 3.27
N ASP A 117 -10.19 6.80 2.83
CA ASP A 117 -11.60 6.53 2.51
C ASP A 117 -12.41 6.19 3.77
N PHE A 118 -11.76 5.66 4.81
CA PHE A 118 -12.41 5.14 6.03
C PHE A 118 -12.20 6.05 7.25
N ARG A 119 -11.62 7.24 7.08
CA ARG A 119 -11.31 8.14 8.20
C ARG A 119 -12.52 8.68 8.95
N ASP A 120 -13.66 8.80 8.27
CA ASP A 120 -14.89 9.41 8.78
C ASP A 120 -15.98 8.36 9.09
N THR A 121 -15.70 7.06 8.94
CA THR A 121 -16.71 5.99 9.02
C THR A 121 -16.82 5.32 10.41
N GLY A 122 -16.28 5.94 11.46
CA GLY A 122 -16.23 5.33 12.80
C GLY A 122 -15.25 4.15 12.91
N HIS A 123 -14.44 3.97 11.87
CA HIS A 123 -13.36 3.00 11.80
C HIS A 123 -12.37 3.21 12.96
N PRO A 124 -11.68 2.16 13.45
CA PRO A 124 -10.67 2.33 14.48
C PRO A 124 -9.67 3.45 14.23
N SER A 125 -9.24 4.02 15.36
CA SER A 125 -8.40 5.22 15.39
C SER A 125 -7.28 5.15 14.37
N LEU A 126 -6.98 6.31 13.77
CA LEU A 126 -5.82 6.58 12.91
C LEU A 126 -4.56 5.81 13.36
N GLY A 127 -4.28 5.79 14.66
CA GLY A 127 -3.13 5.10 15.23
C GLY A 127 -3.16 3.58 15.04
N ARG A 128 -4.33 2.93 15.19
CA ARG A 128 -4.47 1.48 15.07
C ARG A 128 -4.26 1.01 13.64
N ASN A 129 -4.87 1.67 12.67
CA ASN A 129 -4.69 1.36 11.24
C ASN A 129 -3.24 1.51 10.81
N ARG A 130 -2.61 2.62 11.22
CA ARG A 130 -1.19 2.83 10.96
C ARG A 130 -0.33 1.73 11.58
N HIS A 131 -0.58 1.37 12.84
CA HIS A 131 0.19 0.32 13.51
C HIS A 131 0.03 -1.04 12.84
N PHE A 132 -1.18 -1.36 12.36
CA PHE A 132 -1.42 -2.56 11.58
C PHE A 132 -0.64 -2.54 10.26
N ALA A 133 -0.70 -1.45 9.50
CA ALA A 133 0.04 -1.30 8.25
C ALA A 133 1.57 -1.42 8.47
N ASP A 134 2.11 -0.71 9.47
CA ASP A 134 3.54 -0.75 9.83
C ASP A 134 3.96 -2.19 10.23
N ALA A 135 3.16 -2.87 11.04
CA ALA A 135 3.46 -4.24 11.51
C ALA A 135 3.40 -5.26 10.36
N MET A 136 2.45 -5.08 9.45
CA MET A 136 2.31 -5.88 8.24
C MET A 136 3.53 -5.69 7.33
N PHE A 137 3.98 -4.45 7.14
CA PHE A 137 5.18 -4.12 6.38
C PHE A 137 6.42 -4.83 6.93
N LEU A 138 6.59 -4.82 8.26
CA LEU A 138 7.68 -5.55 8.93
C LEU A 138 7.57 -7.07 8.72
N ALA A 139 6.36 -7.64 8.79
CA ALA A 139 6.14 -9.06 8.55
C ALA A 139 6.53 -9.46 7.12
N GLY A 140 6.08 -8.71 6.12
CA GLY A 140 6.46 -8.94 4.71
C GLY A 140 7.97 -8.83 4.49
N MET A 141 8.61 -7.75 4.98
CA MET A 141 10.06 -7.59 4.90
C MET A 141 10.85 -8.71 5.60
N THR A 142 10.29 -9.31 6.66
CA THR A 142 10.89 -10.45 7.36
C THR A 142 10.88 -11.70 6.49
N VAL A 143 9.73 -12.00 5.86
CA VAL A 143 9.60 -13.12 4.92
C VAL A 143 10.53 -12.95 3.72
N SER A 144 10.63 -11.73 3.18
CA SER A 144 11.55 -11.40 2.08
C SER A 144 13.02 -11.26 2.50
N LYS A 145 13.35 -11.49 3.78
CA LYS A 145 14.72 -11.43 4.33
C LYS A 145 15.43 -10.10 4.03
N VAL A 146 14.72 -8.99 4.19
CA VAL A 146 15.28 -7.64 4.02
C VAL A 146 16.21 -7.35 5.20
N ALA A 147 17.47 -7.03 4.91
CA ALA A 147 18.47 -6.69 5.93
C ALA A 147 18.12 -5.39 6.66
N MET A 148 17.70 -4.37 5.91
CA MET A 148 17.34 -3.04 6.41
C MET A 148 15.93 -2.95 7.03
N ARG A 149 15.27 -4.08 7.31
CA ARG A 149 13.88 -4.10 7.79
C ARG A 149 13.66 -3.31 9.08
N CYS A 150 14.61 -3.35 10.02
CA CYS A 150 14.47 -2.64 11.30
C CYS A 150 14.56 -1.11 11.12
N PRO A 151 15.58 -0.55 10.43
CA PRO A 151 15.60 0.86 10.07
C PRO A 151 14.37 1.33 9.28
N MET A 152 13.93 0.55 8.29
CA MET A 152 12.77 0.87 7.47
C MET A 152 11.49 0.89 8.30
N TYR A 153 11.30 -0.11 9.17
CA TYR A 153 10.18 -0.15 10.10
C TYR A 153 10.20 1.06 11.05
N LEU A 154 11.34 1.37 11.67
CA LEU A 154 11.44 2.52 12.56
C LEU A 154 11.10 3.85 11.86
N ALA A 155 11.49 3.99 10.59
CA ALA A 155 11.17 5.17 9.79
C ALA A 155 9.65 5.35 9.59
N VAL A 156 8.92 4.29 9.21
CA VAL A 156 7.45 4.38 9.04
C VAL A 156 6.74 4.61 10.39
N ARG A 157 7.24 4.04 11.49
CA ARG A 157 6.70 4.26 12.85
C ARG A 157 6.79 5.73 13.30
N THR A 158 7.92 6.38 12.99
CA THR A 158 8.24 7.73 13.46
C THR A 158 7.72 8.82 12.53
N VAL A 159 8.02 8.72 11.23
CA VAL A 159 7.68 9.74 10.22
C VAL A 159 6.28 9.52 9.66
N GLY A 160 5.84 8.27 9.56
CA GLY A 160 4.60 7.90 8.88
C GLY A 160 3.34 8.54 9.49
N GLY A 161 3.36 8.94 10.77
CA GLY A 161 2.23 9.62 11.42
C GLY A 161 1.98 11.04 10.89
N PHE A 162 3.03 11.73 10.45
CA PHE A 162 2.92 13.07 9.88
C PHE A 162 2.31 13.03 8.46
N VAL A 163 2.73 12.05 7.65
CA VAL A 163 2.23 11.82 6.29
C VAL A 163 0.79 11.28 6.28
N PHE A 164 0.45 10.41 7.24
CA PHE A 164 -0.87 9.77 7.32
C PHE A 164 -1.99 10.73 7.74
N ARG A 165 -1.68 11.75 8.56
CA ARG A 165 -2.65 12.70 9.13
C ARG A 165 -3.03 13.87 8.21
N ARG A 166 -2.30 14.11 7.12
CA ARG A 166 -2.43 15.33 6.28
C ARG A 166 -2.75 15.07 4.80
N LYS A 167 -3.40 13.95 4.45
CA LYS A 167 -3.84 13.69 3.07
C LYS A 167 -5.24 14.29 2.84
N PRO A 168 -5.40 15.33 1.99
CA PRO A 168 -6.69 15.98 1.76
C PRO A 168 -7.57 15.26 0.71
N TYR A 169 -7.16 14.08 0.26
CA TYR A 169 -7.82 13.29 -0.78
C TYR A 169 -8.33 11.95 -0.25
N SER A 170 -9.34 11.39 -0.89
CA SER A 170 -9.69 9.96 -0.84
C SER A 170 -8.76 9.15 -1.75
N LEU A 171 -8.67 7.83 -1.54
CA LEU A 171 -7.92 6.93 -2.42
C LEU A 171 -8.51 6.96 -3.83
N LYS A 172 -9.84 7.00 -3.96
CA LYS A 172 -10.50 7.19 -5.26
C LYS A 172 -10.05 8.48 -5.95
N GLN A 173 -10.13 9.63 -5.26
CA GLN A 173 -9.67 10.92 -5.79
C GLN A 173 -8.19 10.86 -6.16
N ARG A 174 -7.35 10.22 -5.35
CA ARG A 174 -5.91 10.09 -5.62
C ARG A 174 -5.63 9.29 -6.89
N MET A 175 -6.35 8.20 -7.10
CA MET A 175 -6.22 7.40 -8.32
C MET A 175 -6.73 8.19 -9.52
N GLU A 176 -7.88 8.88 -9.39
CA GLU A 176 -8.44 9.73 -10.43
C GLU A 176 -7.55 10.92 -10.79
N ASP A 177 -6.88 11.56 -9.83
CA ASP A 177 -5.95 12.68 -10.06
C ASP A 177 -4.70 12.25 -10.85
N TRP A 178 -4.31 10.98 -10.72
CA TRP A 178 -3.15 10.43 -11.40
C TRP A 178 -3.46 9.90 -12.80
N LEU A 179 -4.72 9.57 -13.09
CA LEU A 179 -5.14 9.05 -14.39
C LEU A 179 -4.88 10.05 -15.56
N PRO A 180 -5.21 11.35 -15.47
CA PRO A 180 -4.93 12.33 -16.53
C PRO A 180 -3.45 12.64 -16.76
N LEU A 181 -2.57 12.25 -15.84
CA LEU A 181 -1.11 12.42 -15.99
C LEU A 181 -0.48 11.33 -16.86
N LEU A 182 -1.27 10.31 -17.25
CA LEU A 182 -0.89 9.29 -18.22
C LEU A 182 -1.30 9.78 -19.60
N ASP A 183 -0.37 9.83 -20.56
CA ASP A 183 -0.71 10.18 -21.95
C ASP A 183 -1.87 9.30 -22.48
N ASP A 184 -2.74 9.87 -23.32
CA ASP A 184 -3.79 9.13 -24.01
C ASP A 184 -3.19 7.91 -24.74
N GLY A 185 -3.59 6.70 -24.32
CA GLY A 185 -3.08 5.43 -24.85
C GLY A 185 -2.13 4.66 -23.91
N HIS A 186 -1.68 5.22 -22.79
CA HIS A 186 -0.95 4.47 -21.76
C HIS A 186 -1.92 3.61 -20.92
N GLY A 187 -2.05 2.33 -21.27
CA GLY A 187 -2.74 1.31 -20.45
C GLY A 187 -4.15 0.92 -20.91
N ARG A 188 -4.59 1.36 -22.10
CA ARG A 188 -5.83 0.88 -22.74
C ARG A 188 -5.60 0.49 -24.19
N SER A 189 -4.93 -0.64 -24.39
CA SER A 189 -5.07 -1.55 -25.54
C SER A 189 -4.04 -2.67 -25.40
N GLY A 190 -4.54 -3.91 -25.39
CA GLY A 190 -3.78 -5.13 -25.10
C GLY A 190 -4.64 -6.09 -24.30
#